data_AF-A0A3B9T7Z7-F1
#
_entry.id   AF-A0A3B9T7Z7-F1
#
_cell.length_a   1.000
_cell.length_b   1.000
_cell.length_c   1.000
_cell.angle_alpha   90.00
_cell.angle_beta   90.00
_cell.angle_gamma   90.00
#
_symmetry.space_group_name_H-M   'P 1'
#
loop_
_entity.id
_entity.type
_entity.pdbx_description
1 polymer ?
#
loop_
_entity_poly.entity_id
_entity_poly.type
_entity_poly.pdbx_seq_one_letter_code
_entity_poly.pdbx_strand_id
1 'polypeptide(L)'
;MMGEVVALDGNTAVMSIGNRSLVEVLEFDGNIWKKVAVLTPSDESDPVSFGSSLCVSNNVIIVGSPDNLTYGAVYVFQKPVSGWTDMTETAKLTASDGENLDNFGFSVSLSNNVLVVGAFGDDDNGMMSGAAYIFEKPVDEWISATETVKVKPSDGAATNYFGRSVSISGETLVIGAVGKKAAYVFEKPSTGWVNLTTETATLTSSDIAIDDSFGETVSISGNTIVVGVYDDDDLGSNSGSAYVFEKPSSGWVTSTQTAKLTASNGTSNDFFGVSVSVSGNFIAIGASNFEGTGVFHGAVYLFEKPVSGVWVNASENQMLKAADEDQYDQFGKSVSLSHNFLLVGAFQADYSVFFDSGSAYLFQAPITWTGSVSSDWHTAANWDFESVPNAFDDVLVDDSPSNQPEINTQANCYDLQLDTDASLTLLSDVSTSASLIIGGIYSGAAKVAYQRFMEGNLWYFTGSPFEDTEINTYISHTNLLNDGTNYKMKDYIESTDAWAPEYTMSTLGIMQSGKGFAVKLNSSDEAYFIGTPNTSTVNVSLTRDGMG
;
A
#
# COMPACT_ATOMS: atom_id res chain seq x y z
N MET A 1 1.27 -25.87 2.33
CA MET A 1 0.38 -24.96 1.58
C MET A 1 0.11 -23.68 2.36
N MET A 2 1.13 -22.82 2.47
CA MET A 2 1.06 -21.40 2.84
C MET A 2 1.11 -20.55 1.57
N GLY A 3 0.52 -19.36 1.54
CA GLY A 3 0.62 -18.45 0.38
C GLY A 3 -0.25 -18.82 -0.82
N GLU A 4 -1.25 -19.69 -0.65
CA GLU A 4 -2.26 -19.91 -1.70
C GLU A 4 -3.11 -18.65 -1.92
N VAL A 5 -3.54 -18.06 -0.82
CA VAL A 5 -4.32 -16.84 -0.76
C VAL A 5 -3.64 -15.91 0.24
N VAL A 6 -3.37 -14.70 -0.19
CA VAL A 6 -2.76 -13.64 0.62
C VAL A 6 -3.61 -12.38 0.51
N ALA A 7 -3.64 -11.60 1.58
CA ALA A 7 -4.20 -10.25 1.55
C ALA A 7 -3.38 -9.35 2.49
N LEU A 8 -3.25 -8.08 2.14
CA LEU A 8 -2.58 -7.09 2.98
C LEU A 8 -3.32 -5.76 2.95
N ASP A 9 -3.27 -5.04 4.07
CA ASP A 9 -3.70 -3.65 4.16
C ASP A 9 -2.83 -2.92 5.19
N GLY A 10 -2.08 -1.92 4.71
CA GLY A 10 -1.11 -1.19 5.51
C GLY A 10 -0.12 -2.14 6.21
N ASN A 11 -0.10 -2.11 7.54
CA ASN A 11 0.81 -2.89 8.36
C ASN A 11 0.28 -4.27 8.76
N THR A 12 -0.85 -4.73 8.20
CA THR A 12 -1.43 -6.05 8.49
C THR A 12 -1.41 -6.92 7.23
N ALA A 13 -0.87 -8.12 7.35
CA ALA A 13 -0.83 -9.13 6.31
C ALA A 13 -1.51 -10.40 6.82
N VAL A 14 -2.26 -11.05 5.96
CA VAL A 14 -2.95 -12.31 6.26
C VAL A 14 -2.74 -13.32 5.16
N MET A 15 -2.70 -14.59 5.56
CA MET A 15 -2.47 -15.67 4.62
C MET A 15 -3.08 -16.98 5.09
N SER A 16 -3.63 -17.74 4.14
CA SER A 16 -4.14 -19.07 4.40
C SER A 16 -2.98 -20.05 4.53
N ILE A 17 -3.07 -20.93 5.53
CA ILE A 17 -2.11 -22.02 5.73
C ILE A 17 -2.82 -23.35 6.04
N GLY A 18 -2.06 -24.44 6.00
CA GLY A 18 -2.54 -25.75 6.46
C GLY A 18 -3.65 -26.36 5.60
N ASN A 19 -3.61 -26.17 4.27
CA ASN A 19 -4.66 -26.62 3.33
C ASN A 19 -6.00 -25.91 3.56
N ARG A 20 -5.97 -24.58 3.73
CA ARG A 20 -7.16 -23.76 3.96
C ARG A 20 -7.93 -24.21 5.21
N SER A 21 -7.19 -24.35 6.32
CA SER A 21 -7.74 -24.72 7.62
C SER A 21 -7.61 -23.65 8.69
N LEU A 22 -6.69 -22.71 8.49
CA LEU A 22 -6.47 -21.58 9.38
C LEU A 22 -5.80 -20.42 8.63
N VAL A 23 -5.85 -19.23 9.23
CA VAL A 23 -5.27 -18.01 8.69
C VAL A 23 -4.27 -17.45 9.68
N GLU A 24 -3.04 -17.16 9.22
CA GLU A 24 -2.06 -16.43 10.02
C GLU A 24 -2.21 -14.93 9.81
N VAL A 25 -2.04 -14.17 10.89
CA VAL A 25 -2.00 -12.70 10.88
C VAL A 25 -0.59 -12.26 11.23
N LEU A 26 -0.01 -11.43 10.38
CA LEU A 26 1.25 -10.77 10.60
C LEU A 26 1.05 -9.26 10.70
N GLU A 27 1.80 -8.63 11.60
CA GLU A 27 1.87 -7.17 11.70
C GLU A 27 3.31 -6.66 11.53
N PHE A 28 3.44 -5.55 10.83
CA PHE A 28 4.68 -4.79 10.72
C PHE A 28 4.84 -3.86 11.91
N ASP A 29 5.98 -3.93 12.59
CA ASP A 29 6.33 -3.05 13.70
C ASP A 29 7.20 -1.85 13.29
N GLY A 30 7.46 -1.69 11.99
CA GLY A 30 8.39 -0.70 11.43
C GLY A 30 9.77 -1.24 11.12
N ASN A 31 10.09 -2.47 11.52
CA ASN A 31 11.38 -3.08 11.21
C ASN A 31 11.21 -4.50 10.65
N ILE A 32 10.33 -5.31 11.26
CA ILE A 32 10.07 -6.68 10.80
C ILE A 32 8.59 -7.03 10.88
N TRP A 33 8.18 -7.92 9.98
CA TRP A 33 6.87 -8.57 10.04
C TRP A 33 6.89 -9.70 11.05
N LYS A 34 5.92 -9.70 11.96
CA LYS A 34 5.79 -10.71 13.02
C LYS A 34 4.42 -11.35 12.95
N LYS A 35 4.38 -12.68 13.04
CA LYS A 35 3.15 -13.39 13.34
C LYS A 35 2.62 -12.96 14.71
N VAL A 36 1.37 -12.48 14.74
CA VAL A 36 0.69 -12.01 15.96
C VAL A 36 -0.54 -12.83 16.32
N ALA A 37 -1.13 -13.54 15.37
CA ALA A 37 -2.30 -14.38 15.62
C ALA A 37 -2.49 -15.52 14.61
N VAL A 38 -3.29 -16.50 15.02
CA VAL A 38 -3.91 -17.54 14.21
C VAL A 38 -5.43 -17.45 14.34
N LEU A 39 -6.11 -17.36 13.20
CA LEU A 39 -7.57 -17.31 13.11
C LEU A 39 -8.10 -18.68 12.70
N THR A 40 -9.16 -19.13 13.38
CA THR A 40 -9.82 -20.43 13.12
C THR A 40 -11.33 -20.29 13.18
N PRO A 41 -12.10 -21.09 12.42
CA PRO A 41 -13.55 -21.12 12.54
C PRO A 41 -13.97 -21.91 13.78
N SER A 42 -15.01 -21.47 14.49
CA SER A 42 -15.49 -22.14 15.70
C SER A 42 -16.30 -23.43 15.45
N ASP A 43 -16.77 -23.64 14.22
CA ASP A 43 -17.78 -24.65 13.88
C ASP A 43 -17.35 -25.66 12.80
N GLU A 44 -16.13 -25.58 12.30
CA GLU A 44 -15.57 -26.57 11.36
C GLU A 44 -14.62 -27.54 12.08
N SER A 45 -14.97 -28.83 12.10
CA SER A 45 -14.14 -29.85 12.75
C SER A 45 -12.92 -30.28 11.92
N ASP A 46 -12.98 -30.05 10.61
CA ASP A 46 -11.89 -30.27 9.64
C ASP A 46 -12.03 -29.20 8.53
N PRO A 47 -11.65 -27.96 8.81
CA PRO A 47 -11.83 -26.86 7.88
C PRO A 47 -10.88 -27.05 6.70
N VAL A 48 -11.39 -27.52 5.57
CA VAL A 48 -10.58 -27.70 4.34
C VAL A 48 -10.81 -26.59 3.31
N SER A 49 -11.76 -25.69 3.58
CA SER A 49 -12.06 -24.55 2.72
C SER A 49 -11.97 -23.19 3.43
N PHE A 50 -11.68 -23.16 4.73
CA PHE A 50 -11.46 -21.94 5.51
C PHE A 50 -10.21 -21.19 5.05
N GLY A 51 -10.40 -20.02 4.44
CA GLY A 51 -9.31 -19.27 3.83
C GLY A 51 -9.11 -19.56 2.35
N SER A 52 -10.16 -20.05 1.68
CA SER A 52 -10.22 -20.10 0.20
C SER A 52 -10.25 -18.70 -0.43
N SER A 53 -10.63 -17.69 0.33
CA SER A 53 -10.53 -16.27 -0.05
C SER A 53 -10.30 -15.41 1.18
N LEU A 54 -9.50 -14.36 1.06
CA LEU A 54 -9.15 -13.45 2.15
C LEU A 54 -9.28 -12.01 1.69
N CYS A 55 -9.73 -11.14 2.58
CA CYS A 55 -9.44 -9.72 2.48
C CYS A 55 -9.24 -9.13 3.89
N VAL A 56 -8.43 -8.09 3.96
CA VAL A 56 -8.20 -7.31 5.17
C VAL A 56 -8.44 -5.86 4.84
N SER A 57 -9.15 -5.16 5.72
CA SER A 57 -9.26 -3.72 5.65
C SER A 57 -9.33 -3.15 7.06
N ASN A 58 -8.45 -2.21 7.36
CA ASN A 58 -8.31 -1.62 8.69
C ASN A 58 -8.13 -2.70 9.77
N ASN A 59 -9.11 -2.83 10.66
CA ASN A 59 -9.12 -3.74 11.80
C ASN A 59 -9.99 -4.98 11.56
N VAL A 60 -10.33 -5.29 10.32
CA VAL A 60 -11.24 -6.39 9.96
C VAL A 60 -10.54 -7.34 9.00
N ILE A 61 -10.59 -8.63 9.31
CA ILE A 61 -10.17 -9.71 8.42
C ILE A 61 -11.41 -10.52 8.07
N ILE A 62 -11.57 -10.78 6.77
CA ILE A 62 -12.65 -11.59 6.22
C ILE A 62 -12.05 -12.87 5.66
N VAL A 63 -12.67 -14.00 6.00
CA VAL A 63 -12.22 -15.32 5.59
C VAL A 63 -13.39 -16.09 4.96
N GLY A 64 -13.25 -16.44 3.68
CA GLY A 64 -14.24 -17.23 2.95
C GLY A 64 -14.05 -18.73 3.16
N SER A 65 -15.16 -19.46 3.26
CA SER A 65 -15.24 -20.92 3.38
C SER A 65 -16.36 -21.46 2.48
N PRO A 66 -16.15 -21.54 1.16
CA PRO A 66 -17.20 -21.82 0.16
C PRO A 66 -17.81 -23.23 0.28
N ASP A 67 -17.09 -24.19 0.86
CA ASP A 67 -17.59 -25.56 1.05
C ASP A 67 -18.16 -25.81 2.45
N ASN A 68 -18.22 -24.79 3.32
CA ASN A 68 -18.81 -24.92 4.65
C ASN A 68 -20.27 -25.42 4.53
N LEU A 69 -20.53 -26.62 5.08
CA LEU A 69 -21.84 -27.27 5.02
C LEU A 69 -22.44 -27.36 3.61
N THR A 70 -21.60 -27.33 2.57
CA THR A 70 -21.92 -27.41 1.13
C THR A 70 -22.59 -26.20 0.48
N TYR A 71 -23.00 -25.16 1.23
CA TYR A 71 -23.55 -23.91 0.68
C TYR A 71 -22.65 -22.69 0.90
N GLY A 72 -21.68 -22.80 1.81
CA GLY A 72 -20.61 -21.83 2.03
C GLY A 72 -20.90 -20.80 3.13
N ALA A 73 -19.84 -20.18 3.62
CA ALA A 73 -19.88 -19.18 4.68
C ALA A 73 -18.74 -18.16 4.56
N VAL A 74 -18.91 -17.03 5.25
CA VAL A 74 -17.85 -16.05 5.48
C VAL A 74 -17.70 -15.81 6.97
N TYR A 75 -16.45 -15.80 7.44
CA TYR A 75 -16.08 -15.54 8.82
C TYR A 75 -15.45 -14.15 8.92
N VAL A 76 -15.94 -13.37 9.88
CA VAL A 76 -15.48 -12.00 10.13
C VAL A 76 -14.72 -11.94 11.45
N PHE A 77 -13.50 -11.43 11.41
CA PHE A 77 -12.65 -11.25 12.58
C PHE A 77 -12.43 -9.76 12.79
N GLN A 78 -12.85 -9.26 13.94
CA GLN A 78 -12.62 -7.88 14.36
C GLN A 78 -11.42 -7.83 15.31
N LYS A 79 -10.43 -6.98 14.99
CA LYS A 79 -9.24 -6.80 15.82
C LYS A 79 -9.64 -6.41 17.24
N PRO A 80 -9.24 -7.18 18.27
CA PRO A 80 -9.46 -6.78 19.66
C PRO A 80 -8.72 -5.48 19.99
N VAL A 81 -9.22 -4.71 20.96
CA VAL A 81 -8.57 -3.47 21.44
C VAL A 81 -7.14 -3.73 21.94
N SER A 82 -6.88 -4.93 22.45
CA SER A 82 -5.54 -5.38 22.88
C SER A 82 -4.59 -5.75 21.74
N GLY A 83 -5.03 -5.63 20.49
CA GLY A 83 -4.35 -6.17 19.32
C GLY A 83 -4.80 -7.59 18.98
N TRP A 84 -4.30 -8.09 17.85
CA TRP A 84 -4.57 -9.45 17.40
C TRP A 84 -4.01 -10.48 18.39
N THR A 85 -4.77 -11.56 18.54
CA THR A 85 -4.39 -12.76 19.27
C THR A 85 -5.11 -13.95 18.64
N ASP A 86 -4.67 -15.17 18.93
CA ASP A 86 -5.36 -16.36 18.44
C ASP A 86 -6.84 -16.30 18.85
N MET A 87 -7.73 -16.42 17.86
CA MET A 87 -9.15 -16.23 18.09
C MET A 87 -10.03 -16.96 17.07
N THR A 88 -11.28 -17.13 17.46
CA THR A 88 -12.37 -17.50 16.55
C THR A 88 -13.08 -16.26 16.03
N GLU A 89 -13.95 -16.44 15.06
CA GLU A 89 -14.69 -15.37 14.41
C GLU A 89 -15.49 -14.51 15.38
N THR A 90 -15.61 -13.22 15.05
CA THR A 90 -16.54 -12.28 15.70
C THR A 90 -17.95 -12.45 15.16
N ALA A 91 -18.08 -12.77 13.87
CA ALA A 91 -19.35 -13.07 13.23
C ALA A 91 -19.16 -14.12 12.12
N LYS A 92 -20.22 -14.88 11.87
CA LYS A 92 -20.34 -15.76 10.71
C LYS A 92 -21.51 -15.28 9.86
N LEU A 93 -21.26 -15.07 8.58
CA LEU A 93 -22.22 -14.60 7.58
C LEU A 93 -22.52 -15.71 6.58
N THR A 94 -23.78 -15.83 6.20
CA THR A 94 -24.28 -16.77 5.20
C THR A 94 -25.25 -16.06 4.27
N ALA A 95 -25.41 -16.54 3.04
CA ALA A 95 -26.49 -16.10 2.16
C ALA A 95 -27.86 -16.41 2.81
N SER A 96 -28.84 -15.52 2.62
CA SER A 96 -30.20 -15.72 3.16
C SER A 96 -30.98 -16.83 2.45
N ASP A 97 -30.57 -17.16 1.23
CA ASP A 97 -31.12 -18.17 0.34
C ASP A 97 -30.08 -19.20 -0.11
N GLY A 98 -29.00 -19.36 0.66
CA GLY A 98 -27.92 -20.28 0.31
C GLY A 98 -28.38 -21.74 0.19
N GLU A 99 -28.10 -22.33 -0.96
CA GLU A 99 -28.37 -23.72 -1.33
C GLU A 99 -27.07 -24.49 -1.58
N ASN A 100 -27.17 -25.82 -1.64
CA ASN A 100 -26.02 -26.68 -1.89
C ASN A 100 -25.34 -26.32 -3.21
N LEU A 101 -24.02 -26.15 -3.18
CA LEU A 101 -23.15 -25.80 -4.30
C LEU A 101 -23.23 -24.34 -4.76
N ASP A 102 -23.84 -23.44 -3.99
CA ASP A 102 -23.80 -22.00 -4.31
C ASP A 102 -22.38 -21.41 -4.17
N ASN A 103 -21.54 -22.05 -3.35
CA ASN A 103 -20.16 -21.64 -3.07
C ASN A 103 -20.07 -20.22 -2.49
N PHE A 104 -20.98 -19.84 -1.58
CA PHE A 104 -20.93 -18.54 -0.93
C PHE A 104 -19.62 -18.37 -0.14
N GLY A 105 -18.91 -17.27 -0.37
CA GLY A 105 -17.59 -17.06 0.24
C GLY A 105 -16.43 -17.56 -0.63
N PHE A 106 -16.67 -17.86 -1.91
CA PHE A 106 -15.61 -18.22 -2.85
C PHE A 106 -14.68 -17.04 -3.16
N SER A 107 -15.24 -15.84 -3.23
CA SER A 107 -14.47 -14.59 -3.36
C SER A 107 -15.03 -13.55 -2.40
N VAL A 108 -14.14 -12.75 -1.80
CA VAL A 108 -14.50 -11.71 -0.84
C VAL A 108 -13.70 -10.44 -1.10
N SER A 109 -14.33 -9.29 -0.88
CA SER A 109 -13.65 -8.00 -0.91
C SER A 109 -14.34 -7.01 0.03
N LEU A 110 -13.56 -6.24 0.77
CA LEU A 110 -14.03 -5.31 1.78
C LEU A 110 -13.45 -3.92 1.49
N SER A 111 -14.31 -2.91 1.42
CA SER A 111 -13.89 -1.52 1.41
C SER A 111 -14.71 -0.74 2.42
N ASN A 112 -14.03 -0.06 3.33
CA ASN A 112 -14.64 0.66 4.44
C ASN A 112 -15.58 -0.26 5.26
N ASN A 113 -16.89 -0.06 5.14
CA ASN A 113 -17.94 -0.75 5.87
C ASN A 113 -18.78 -1.67 4.96
N VAL A 114 -18.31 -1.99 3.74
CA VAL A 114 -19.07 -2.74 2.75
C VAL A 114 -18.29 -3.97 2.34
N LEU A 115 -18.83 -5.14 2.67
CA LEU A 115 -18.32 -6.44 2.26
C LEU A 115 -19.12 -6.94 1.05
N VAL A 116 -18.40 -7.40 0.02
CA VAL A 116 -18.96 -8.10 -1.13
C VAL A 116 -18.49 -9.55 -1.09
N VAL A 117 -19.42 -10.50 -1.27
CA VAL A 117 -19.17 -11.94 -1.24
C VAL A 117 -19.69 -12.58 -2.51
N GLY A 118 -18.84 -13.31 -3.23
CA GLY A 118 -19.22 -14.08 -4.41
C GLY A 118 -19.76 -15.48 -4.07
N ALA A 119 -20.73 -15.92 -4.88
CA ALA A 119 -21.32 -17.26 -4.86
C ALA A 119 -21.53 -17.71 -6.31
N PHE A 120 -20.45 -18.12 -6.97
CA PHE A 120 -20.47 -18.39 -8.42
C PHE A 120 -21.31 -19.60 -8.82
N GLY A 121 -21.66 -20.46 -7.87
CA GLY A 121 -22.45 -21.67 -8.10
C GLY A 121 -23.96 -21.45 -8.07
N ASP A 122 -24.42 -20.29 -7.57
CA ASP A 122 -25.83 -19.92 -7.47
C ASP A 122 -26.59 -20.18 -8.78
N ASP A 123 -27.74 -20.83 -8.69
CA ASP A 123 -28.47 -21.35 -9.84
C ASP A 123 -29.84 -20.69 -10.10
N ASP A 124 -30.14 -19.57 -9.43
CA ASP A 124 -31.43 -18.89 -9.53
C ASP A 124 -31.76 -18.40 -10.95
N ASN A 125 -30.74 -18.05 -11.75
CA ASN A 125 -30.89 -17.65 -13.16
C ASN A 125 -30.42 -18.75 -14.13
N GLY A 126 -30.34 -19.99 -13.66
CA GLY A 126 -29.85 -21.17 -14.39
C GLY A 126 -28.62 -21.78 -13.72
N MET A 127 -28.37 -23.06 -13.98
CA MET A 127 -27.26 -23.83 -13.37
C MET A 127 -25.94 -23.04 -13.37
N MET A 128 -25.37 -22.75 -12.20
CA MET A 128 -24.11 -21.99 -12.05
C MET A 128 -24.13 -20.63 -12.76
N SER A 129 -25.27 -19.94 -12.71
CA SER A 129 -25.42 -18.57 -13.21
C SER A 129 -24.65 -17.56 -12.37
N GLY A 130 -24.53 -17.85 -11.07
CA GLY A 130 -23.77 -17.12 -10.08
C GLY A 130 -24.49 -15.89 -9.52
N ALA A 131 -24.11 -15.52 -8.30
CA ALA A 131 -24.58 -14.35 -7.58
C ALA A 131 -23.43 -13.71 -6.78
N ALA A 132 -23.66 -12.49 -6.31
CA ALA A 132 -22.86 -11.89 -5.25
C ALA A 132 -23.78 -11.27 -4.20
N TYR A 133 -23.27 -11.06 -3.00
CA TYR A 133 -24.03 -10.57 -1.86
C TYR A 133 -23.29 -9.42 -1.20
N ILE A 134 -24.02 -8.38 -0.83
CA ILE A 134 -23.47 -7.21 -0.15
C ILE A 134 -23.93 -7.21 1.31
N PHE A 135 -23.00 -6.94 2.21
CA PHE A 135 -23.25 -6.71 3.62
C PHE A 135 -22.71 -5.34 4.01
N GLU A 136 -23.53 -4.52 4.66
CA GLU A 136 -23.08 -3.27 5.30
C GLU A 136 -22.80 -3.52 6.79
N LYS A 137 -21.65 -3.06 7.27
CA LYS A 137 -21.26 -3.16 8.68
C LYS A 137 -22.29 -2.44 9.57
N PRO A 138 -22.97 -3.15 10.50
CA PRO A 138 -23.87 -2.51 11.45
C PRO A 138 -23.14 -1.69 12.53
N VAL A 139 -23.93 -1.07 13.40
CA VAL A 139 -23.43 -0.22 14.51
C VAL A 139 -22.71 -1.01 15.59
N ASP A 140 -23.00 -2.29 15.73
CA ASP A 140 -22.39 -3.22 16.68
C ASP A 140 -21.29 -4.06 16.01
N GLU A 141 -20.50 -3.40 15.16
CA GLU A 141 -19.46 -4.02 14.35
C GLU A 141 -20.08 -4.99 13.33
N TRP A 142 -19.70 -6.26 13.31
CA TRP A 142 -20.25 -7.24 12.37
C TRP A 142 -21.20 -8.25 13.04
N ILE A 143 -21.48 -8.07 14.34
CA ILE A 143 -22.17 -9.07 15.16
C ILE A 143 -23.61 -9.30 14.68
N SER A 144 -24.33 -8.21 14.37
CA SER A 144 -25.71 -8.29 13.87
C SER A 144 -25.82 -8.17 12.36
N ALA A 145 -24.72 -8.35 11.62
CA ALA A 145 -24.70 -8.13 10.19
C ALA A 145 -25.64 -9.12 9.48
N THR A 146 -26.47 -8.58 8.60
CA THR A 146 -27.35 -9.34 7.71
C THR A 146 -27.09 -8.94 6.28
N GLU A 147 -27.49 -9.80 5.34
CA GLU A 147 -27.44 -9.49 3.91
C GLU A 147 -28.21 -8.19 3.62
N THR A 148 -27.55 -7.25 2.94
CA THR A 148 -28.16 -6.00 2.49
C THR A 148 -28.86 -6.19 1.15
N VAL A 149 -28.21 -6.88 0.20
CA VAL A 149 -28.75 -7.17 -1.12
C VAL A 149 -28.03 -8.33 -1.80
N LYS A 150 -28.78 -9.19 -2.49
CA LYS A 150 -28.29 -10.14 -3.49
C LYS A 150 -28.20 -9.47 -4.86
N VAL A 151 -27.01 -9.52 -5.45
CA VAL A 151 -26.68 -8.93 -6.75
C VAL A 151 -26.61 -10.02 -7.81
N LYS A 152 -27.31 -9.79 -8.91
CA LYS A 152 -27.33 -10.64 -10.10
C LYS A 152 -27.20 -9.76 -11.35
N PRO A 153 -26.52 -10.23 -12.41
CA PRO A 153 -26.46 -9.50 -13.67
C PRO A 153 -27.83 -9.54 -14.37
N SER A 154 -28.19 -8.45 -15.07
CA SER A 154 -29.49 -8.36 -15.76
C SER A 154 -29.71 -9.42 -16.85
N ASP A 155 -28.61 -9.99 -17.33
CA ASP A 155 -28.55 -11.01 -18.38
C ASP A 155 -27.86 -12.31 -17.89
N GLY A 156 -28.05 -12.62 -16.60
CA GLY A 156 -27.64 -13.88 -16.00
C GLY A 156 -28.22 -15.10 -16.73
N ALA A 157 -27.38 -16.11 -16.93
CA ALA A 157 -27.71 -17.35 -17.60
C ALA A 157 -26.84 -18.48 -17.03
N ALA A 158 -27.21 -19.73 -17.30
CA ALA A 158 -26.46 -20.90 -16.86
C ALA A 158 -24.98 -20.83 -17.28
N THR A 159 -24.09 -21.29 -16.41
CA THR A 159 -22.63 -21.36 -16.59
C THR A 159 -21.95 -20.02 -16.84
N ASN A 160 -22.56 -18.89 -16.48
CA ASN A 160 -21.90 -17.58 -16.52
C ASN A 160 -20.90 -17.40 -15.35
N TYR A 161 -21.11 -18.11 -14.23
CA TYR A 161 -20.26 -18.06 -13.04
C TYR A 161 -20.08 -16.63 -12.48
N PHE A 162 -21.15 -15.83 -12.45
CA PHE A 162 -21.09 -14.49 -11.86
C PHE A 162 -20.74 -14.54 -10.36
N GLY A 163 -19.83 -13.69 -9.88
CA GLY A 163 -19.32 -13.79 -8.51
C GLY A 163 -18.10 -14.69 -8.37
N ARG A 164 -17.52 -15.14 -9.50
CA ARG A 164 -16.27 -15.91 -9.50
C ARG A 164 -15.10 -15.13 -8.91
N SER A 165 -15.09 -13.81 -9.12
CA SER A 165 -14.21 -12.87 -8.45
C SER A 165 -14.97 -11.59 -8.13
N VAL A 166 -14.67 -10.97 -6.98
CA VAL A 166 -15.27 -9.70 -6.57
C VAL A 166 -14.19 -8.74 -6.08
N SER A 167 -14.35 -7.45 -6.33
CA SER A 167 -13.50 -6.41 -5.79
C SER A 167 -14.30 -5.13 -5.57
N ILE A 168 -14.04 -4.40 -4.47
CA ILE A 168 -14.73 -3.14 -4.14
C ILE A 168 -13.73 -2.05 -3.76
N SER A 169 -13.96 -0.84 -4.24
CA SER A 169 -13.24 0.37 -3.85
C SER A 169 -14.22 1.52 -3.66
N GLY A 170 -14.39 1.98 -2.42
CA GLY A 170 -15.33 3.04 -2.09
C GLY A 170 -16.77 2.62 -2.40
N GLU A 171 -17.39 3.30 -3.38
CA GLU A 171 -18.78 3.07 -3.79
C GLU A 171 -18.91 2.28 -5.11
N THR A 172 -17.80 1.80 -5.66
CA THR A 172 -17.78 1.00 -6.90
C THR A 172 -17.33 -0.41 -6.60
N LEU A 173 -18.08 -1.41 -7.06
CA LEU A 173 -17.69 -2.81 -7.01
C LEU A 173 -17.67 -3.41 -8.42
N VAL A 174 -16.83 -4.43 -8.59
CA VAL A 174 -16.65 -5.17 -9.84
C VAL A 174 -16.83 -6.64 -9.56
N ILE A 175 -17.61 -7.31 -10.40
CA ILE A 175 -17.91 -8.74 -10.27
C ILE A 175 -17.60 -9.44 -11.58
N GLY A 176 -16.69 -10.42 -11.51
CA GLY A 176 -16.32 -11.26 -12.64
C GLY A 176 -17.36 -12.35 -12.93
N ALA A 177 -17.56 -12.62 -14.22
CA ALA A 177 -18.40 -13.71 -14.73
C ALA A 177 -17.65 -14.42 -15.86
N VAL A 178 -16.75 -15.32 -15.49
CA VAL A 178 -15.79 -15.94 -16.41
C VAL A 178 -16.45 -16.67 -17.57
N GLY A 179 -17.57 -17.36 -17.34
CA GLY A 179 -18.27 -18.10 -18.40
C GLY A 179 -18.92 -17.19 -19.45
N LYS A 180 -19.15 -15.92 -19.11
CA LYS A 180 -19.62 -14.89 -20.03
C LYS A 180 -18.49 -14.02 -20.57
N LYS A 181 -17.28 -14.16 -20.05
CA LYS A 181 -16.10 -13.37 -20.41
C LYS A 181 -16.31 -11.88 -20.18
N ALA A 182 -16.86 -11.56 -19.02
CA ALA A 182 -17.17 -10.19 -18.66
C ALA A 182 -16.86 -9.91 -17.19
N ALA A 183 -16.66 -8.62 -16.92
CA ALA A 183 -16.68 -8.08 -15.57
C ALA A 183 -17.78 -7.01 -15.49
N TYR A 184 -18.64 -7.10 -14.49
CA TYR A 184 -19.76 -6.20 -14.30
C TYR A 184 -19.43 -5.15 -13.24
N VAL A 185 -19.70 -3.89 -13.56
CA VAL A 185 -19.45 -2.76 -12.66
C VAL A 185 -20.78 -2.30 -12.08
N PHE A 186 -20.82 -2.17 -10.76
CA PHE A 186 -21.96 -1.62 -10.03
C PHE A 186 -21.50 -0.41 -9.21
N GLU A 187 -22.29 0.64 -9.22
CA GLU A 187 -22.09 1.82 -8.38
C GLU A 187 -23.21 1.92 -7.36
N LYS A 188 -22.87 2.32 -6.13
CA LYS A 188 -23.84 2.51 -5.05
C LYS A 188 -24.95 3.48 -5.50
N PRO A 189 -26.23 3.08 -5.48
CA PRO A 189 -27.31 4.02 -5.71
C PRO A 189 -27.32 5.10 -4.63
N SER A 190 -27.77 6.31 -4.97
CA SER A 190 -27.95 7.38 -3.99
C SER A 190 -28.95 7.04 -2.88
N THR A 191 -29.81 6.05 -3.12
CA THR A 191 -30.76 5.47 -2.18
C THR A 191 -30.17 4.31 -1.36
N GLY A 192 -28.87 4.03 -1.46
CA GLY A 192 -28.16 2.98 -0.73
C GLY A 192 -28.10 1.64 -1.45
N TRP A 193 -27.23 0.75 -0.95
CA TRP A 193 -26.97 -0.56 -1.55
C TRP A 193 -28.21 -1.46 -1.62
N VAL A 194 -29.12 -1.35 -0.65
CA VAL A 194 -30.40 -2.09 -0.63
C VAL A 194 -31.25 -1.89 -1.90
N ASN A 195 -31.00 -0.82 -2.66
CA ASN A 195 -31.71 -0.51 -3.91
C ASN A 195 -30.86 -0.79 -5.16
N LEU A 196 -29.77 -1.54 -5.06
CA LEU A 196 -28.95 -1.93 -6.20
C LEU A 196 -29.67 -3.00 -7.02
N THR A 197 -30.08 -2.68 -8.24
CA THR A 197 -30.87 -3.60 -9.08
C THR A 197 -30.26 -3.90 -10.44
N THR A 198 -29.31 -3.09 -10.92
CA THR A 198 -28.75 -3.19 -12.27
C THR A 198 -27.29 -2.80 -12.25
N GLU A 199 -26.49 -3.46 -13.08
CA GLU A 199 -25.14 -3.07 -13.40
C GLU A 199 -25.09 -1.68 -14.06
N THR A 200 -24.07 -0.89 -13.73
CA THR A 200 -23.75 0.38 -14.40
C THR A 200 -23.10 0.13 -15.75
N ALA A 201 -22.25 -0.90 -15.84
CA ALA A 201 -21.54 -1.26 -17.06
C ALA A 201 -21.19 -2.74 -17.09
N THR A 202 -20.98 -3.26 -18.31
CA THR A 202 -20.38 -4.57 -18.57
C THR A 202 -19.07 -4.33 -19.31
N LEU A 203 -17.96 -4.75 -18.71
CA LEU A 203 -16.63 -4.67 -19.29
C LEU A 203 -16.33 -5.97 -20.02
N THR A 204 -15.90 -5.84 -21.27
CA THR A 204 -15.45 -6.93 -22.15
C THR A 204 -14.18 -6.48 -22.84
N SER A 205 -13.33 -7.41 -23.27
CA SER A 205 -12.23 -7.06 -24.16
C SER A 205 -12.59 -7.20 -25.65
N SER A 206 -11.87 -6.46 -26.51
CA SER A 206 -12.11 -6.41 -27.95
C SER A 206 -11.55 -7.60 -28.73
N ASP A 207 -10.69 -8.38 -28.11
CA ASP A 207 -9.85 -9.41 -28.73
C ASP A 207 -9.91 -10.78 -28.02
N ILE A 208 -10.81 -10.96 -27.04
CA ILE A 208 -10.89 -12.23 -26.29
C ILE A 208 -11.20 -13.43 -27.20
N ALA A 209 -10.43 -14.50 -27.06
CA ALA A 209 -10.68 -15.75 -27.76
C ALA A 209 -11.78 -16.58 -27.09
N ILE A 210 -12.19 -17.68 -27.75
CA ILE A 210 -13.31 -18.51 -27.29
C ILE A 210 -12.97 -19.37 -26.07
N ASP A 211 -11.70 -19.56 -25.75
CA ASP A 211 -11.28 -20.41 -24.64
C ASP A 211 -10.67 -19.60 -23.48
N ASP A 212 -10.53 -18.28 -23.62
CA ASP A 212 -9.94 -17.41 -22.59
C ASP A 212 -10.92 -17.07 -21.45
N SER A 213 -10.38 -16.90 -20.26
CA SER A 213 -11.10 -16.78 -18.98
C SER A 213 -11.25 -15.33 -18.49
N PHE A 214 -11.71 -14.41 -19.34
CA PHE A 214 -11.94 -13.01 -18.93
C PHE A 214 -12.96 -12.90 -17.78
N GLY A 215 -12.58 -12.23 -16.69
CA GLY A 215 -13.43 -12.10 -15.49
C GLY A 215 -13.23 -13.22 -14.46
N GLU A 216 -12.19 -14.04 -14.62
CA GLU A 216 -11.75 -15.01 -13.61
C GLU A 216 -11.14 -14.33 -12.37
N THR A 217 -10.38 -13.25 -12.56
CA THR A 217 -9.81 -12.43 -11.50
C THR A 217 -10.00 -10.94 -11.82
N VAL A 218 -10.40 -10.17 -10.82
CA VAL A 218 -10.63 -8.72 -10.94
C VAL A 218 -10.06 -7.98 -9.74
N SER A 219 -9.58 -6.76 -9.95
CA SER A 219 -9.20 -5.84 -8.88
C SER A 219 -9.62 -4.42 -9.26
N ILE A 220 -10.07 -3.63 -8.27
CA ILE A 220 -10.38 -2.21 -8.44
C ILE A 220 -9.67 -1.36 -7.38
N SER A 221 -9.14 -0.22 -7.81
CA SER A 221 -8.68 0.86 -6.93
C SER A 221 -9.09 2.19 -7.54
N GLY A 222 -9.89 2.98 -6.80
CA GLY A 222 -10.44 4.23 -7.28
C GLY A 222 -11.20 4.06 -8.60
N ASN A 223 -10.64 4.65 -9.67
CA ASN A 223 -11.22 4.64 -11.02
C ASN A 223 -10.58 3.62 -11.97
N THR A 224 -9.70 2.75 -11.48
CA THR A 224 -8.98 1.76 -12.31
C THR A 224 -9.44 0.36 -11.95
N ILE A 225 -9.87 -0.38 -12.97
CA ILE A 225 -10.24 -1.80 -12.88
C ILE A 225 -9.26 -2.61 -13.71
N VAL A 226 -8.78 -3.72 -13.16
CA VAL A 226 -7.92 -4.68 -13.85
C VAL A 226 -8.61 -6.04 -13.89
N VAL A 227 -8.58 -6.69 -15.04
CA VAL A 227 -9.11 -8.04 -15.25
C VAL A 227 -7.99 -8.93 -15.80
N GLY A 228 -7.65 -9.99 -15.06
CA GLY A 228 -6.63 -10.96 -15.49
C GLY A 228 -7.22 -12.06 -16.37
N VAL A 229 -6.42 -12.53 -17.33
CA VAL A 229 -6.75 -13.57 -18.31
C VAL A 229 -5.53 -14.45 -18.50
N TYR A 230 -5.34 -15.43 -17.62
CA TYR A 230 -4.10 -16.22 -17.56
C TYR A 230 -3.90 -17.17 -18.74
N ASP A 231 -4.95 -17.45 -19.49
CA ASP A 231 -5.01 -18.37 -20.62
C ASP A 231 -5.04 -17.67 -21.99
N ASP A 232 -4.84 -16.36 -22.04
CA ASP A 232 -4.70 -15.61 -23.30
C ASP A 232 -3.44 -16.03 -24.08
N ASP A 233 -3.60 -16.26 -25.39
CA ASP A 233 -2.63 -16.96 -26.22
C ASP A 233 -1.70 -16.03 -27.06
N ASP A 234 -1.74 -14.71 -26.84
CA ASP A 234 -1.12 -13.73 -27.74
C ASP A 234 0.41 -13.87 -27.90
N LEU A 235 1.12 -14.24 -26.83
CA LEU A 235 2.58 -14.45 -26.84
C LEU A 235 2.97 -15.94 -26.83
N GLY A 236 1.99 -16.85 -26.92
CA GLY A 236 2.14 -18.29 -26.80
C GLY A 236 0.98 -18.90 -26.03
N SER A 237 0.82 -20.23 -26.09
CA SER A 237 -0.34 -20.87 -25.46
C SER A 237 -0.37 -20.62 -23.96
N ASN A 238 -1.44 -20.06 -23.42
CA ASN A 238 -1.60 -19.62 -22.03
C ASN A 238 -0.46 -18.69 -21.55
N SER A 239 0.00 -17.81 -22.42
CA SER A 239 0.99 -16.78 -22.04
C SER A 239 0.40 -15.75 -21.08
N GLY A 240 -0.89 -15.49 -21.22
CA GLY A 240 -1.69 -14.68 -20.33
C GLY A 240 -1.59 -13.18 -20.60
N SER A 241 -2.62 -12.46 -20.18
CA SER A 241 -2.79 -11.02 -20.35
C SER A 241 -3.54 -10.42 -19.16
N ALA A 242 -3.45 -9.09 -18.99
CA ALA A 242 -4.35 -8.35 -18.11
C ALA A 242 -4.90 -7.11 -18.81
N TYR A 243 -6.20 -6.87 -18.65
CA TYR A 243 -6.90 -5.77 -19.27
C TYR A 243 -7.20 -4.69 -18.25
N VAL A 244 -6.85 -3.45 -18.58
CA VAL A 244 -7.07 -2.28 -17.72
C VAL A 244 -8.22 -1.46 -18.28
N PHE A 245 -9.10 -1.02 -17.39
CA PHE A 245 -10.20 -0.11 -17.68
C PHE A 245 -10.11 1.08 -16.73
N GLU A 246 -10.25 2.28 -17.27
CA GLU A 246 -10.37 3.50 -16.47
C GLU A 246 -11.75 4.11 -16.62
N LYS A 247 -12.28 4.63 -15.52
CA LYS A 247 -13.57 5.32 -15.51
C LYS A 247 -13.52 6.55 -16.42
N PRO A 248 -14.29 6.59 -17.52
CA PRO A 248 -14.41 7.80 -18.33
C PRO A 248 -15.04 8.93 -17.50
N SER A 249 -14.82 10.18 -17.90
CA SER A 249 -15.47 11.34 -17.28
C SER A 249 -17.00 11.31 -17.39
N SER A 250 -17.54 10.60 -18.39
CA SER A 250 -18.97 10.32 -18.56
C SER A 250 -19.50 9.18 -17.68
N GLY A 251 -18.65 8.57 -16.84
CA GLY A 251 -18.97 7.38 -16.07
C GLY A 251 -18.72 6.08 -16.81
N TRP A 252 -18.95 4.95 -16.13
CA TRP A 252 -18.58 3.61 -16.59
C TRP A 252 -19.35 3.10 -17.81
N VAL A 253 -20.53 3.64 -18.09
CA VAL A 253 -21.46 3.15 -19.14
C VAL A 253 -20.79 3.04 -20.52
N THR A 254 -19.87 3.94 -20.83
CA THR A 254 -19.16 3.97 -22.12
C THR A 254 -17.70 3.53 -22.00
N SER A 255 -17.35 2.81 -20.93
CA SER A 255 -15.98 2.36 -20.70
C SER A 255 -15.59 1.29 -21.71
N THR A 256 -14.33 1.36 -22.16
CA THR A 256 -13.66 0.37 -22.99
C THR A 256 -12.27 0.14 -22.39
N GLN A 257 -11.64 -0.99 -22.71
CA GLN A 257 -10.27 -1.25 -22.24
C GLN A 257 -9.33 -0.09 -22.65
N THR A 258 -8.53 0.41 -21.72
CA THR A 258 -7.53 1.45 -21.94
C THR A 258 -6.16 0.85 -22.25
N ALA A 259 -5.82 -0.28 -21.64
CA ALA A 259 -4.62 -1.06 -21.92
C ALA A 259 -4.90 -2.57 -21.95
N LYS A 260 -4.04 -3.28 -22.71
CA LYS A 260 -3.76 -4.71 -22.53
C LYS A 260 -2.29 -4.80 -22.08
N LEU A 261 -2.05 -5.41 -20.94
CA LEU A 261 -0.74 -5.62 -20.34
C LEU A 261 -0.33 -7.07 -20.58
N THR A 262 0.93 -7.27 -20.98
CA THR A 262 1.55 -8.58 -21.19
C THR A 262 2.94 -8.56 -20.58
N ALA A 263 3.46 -9.73 -20.19
CA ALA A 263 4.84 -9.85 -19.76
C ALA A 263 5.80 -9.56 -20.93
N SER A 264 6.84 -8.74 -20.70
CA SER A 264 7.83 -8.41 -21.74
C SER A 264 8.61 -9.61 -22.28
N ASN A 265 8.66 -10.68 -21.50
CA ASN A 265 9.29 -11.97 -21.75
C ASN A 265 8.28 -13.12 -21.75
N GLY A 266 6.98 -12.83 -21.96
CA GLY A 266 5.91 -13.82 -21.91
C GLY A 266 6.08 -14.92 -22.97
N THR A 267 5.87 -16.16 -22.53
CA THR A 267 5.94 -17.38 -23.33
C THR A 267 4.81 -18.34 -22.94
N SER A 268 4.76 -19.52 -23.58
CA SER A 268 3.67 -20.46 -23.35
C SER A 268 3.65 -21.00 -21.92
N ASN A 269 2.46 -21.01 -21.31
CA ASN A 269 2.15 -21.49 -19.97
C ASN A 269 2.75 -20.67 -18.83
N ASP A 270 3.11 -19.41 -19.04
CA ASP A 270 3.54 -18.53 -17.94
C ASP A 270 2.37 -18.13 -17.01
N PHE A 271 1.13 -18.18 -17.51
CA PHE A 271 -0.09 -17.84 -16.79
C PHE A 271 -0.11 -16.40 -16.23
N PHE A 272 0.41 -15.44 -17.01
CA PHE A 272 0.35 -14.02 -16.65
C PHE A 272 -1.10 -13.56 -16.50
N GLY A 273 -1.46 -12.96 -15.37
CA GLY A 273 -2.85 -12.58 -15.09
C GLY A 273 -3.63 -13.62 -14.30
N VAL A 274 -2.97 -14.67 -13.78
CA VAL A 274 -3.59 -15.62 -12.82
C VAL A 274 -4.00 -14.94 -11.52
N SER A 275 -3.29 -13.88 -11.13
CA SER A 275 -3.64 -13.00 -10.02
C SER A 275 -3.33 -11.56 -10.41
N VAL A 276 -4.20 -10.63 -10.02
CA VAL A 276 -4.04 -9.20 -10.29
C VAL A 276 -4.40 -8.40 -9.03
N SER A 277 -3.64 -7.34 -8.75
CA SER A 277 -3.97 -6.38 -7.71
C SER A 277 -3.60 -4.97 -8.18
N VAL A 278 -4.46 -3.99 -7.91
CA VAL A 278 -4.24 -2.58 -8.25
C VAL A 278 -4.39 -1.72 -6.99
N SER A 279 -3.45 -0.80 -6.80
CA SER A 279 -3.46 0.18 -5.71
C SER A 279 -2.88 1.49 -6.24
N GLY A 280 -3.68 2.56 -6.22
CA GLY A 280 -3.29 3.85 -6.78
C GLY A 280 -2.85 3.73 -8.24
N ASN A 281 -1.59 4.11 -8.51
CA ASN A 281 -0.99 4.10 -9.83
C ASN A 281 -0.29 2.78 -10.20
N PHE A 282 -0.31 1.78 -9.32
CA PHE A 282 0.45 0.55 -9.53
C PHE A 282 -0.46 -0.65 -9.73
N ILE A 283 -0.05 -1.52 -10.65
CA ILE A 283 -0.69 -2.81 -10.94
C ILE A 283 0.36 -3.90 -10.75
N ALA A 284 0.05 -4.90 -9.93
CA ALA A 284 0.82 -6.13 -9.78
C ALA A 284 0.10 -7.30 -10.45
N ILE A 285 0.82 -8.06 -11.27
CA ILE A 285 0.27 -9.19 -12.02
C ILE A 285 1.14 -10.42 -11.82
N GLY A 286 0.55 -11.49 -11.31
CA GLY A 286 1.21 -12.78 -11.16
C GLY A 286 1.28 -13.56 -12.47
N ALA A 287 2.39 -14.25 -12.68
CA ALA A 287 2.60 -15.27 -13.70
C ALA A 287 3.15 -16.52 -13.00
N SER A 288 2.26 -17.29 -12.38
CA SER A 288 2.65 -18.33 -11.41
C SER A 288 3.46 -19.46 -12.02
N ASN A 289 3.42 -19.62 -13.34
CA ASN A 289 4.12 -20.69 -14.03
C ASN A 289 5.29 -20.18 -14.87
N PHE A 290 5.70 -18.93 -14.69
CA PHE A 290 6.88 -18.39 -15.34
C PHE A 290 8.12 -19.27 -15.06
N GLU A 291 8.73 -19.78 -16.12
CA GLU A 291 9.84 -20.75 -16.03
C GLU A 291 11.20 -20.07 -15.82
N GLY A 292 11.44 -18.95 -16.50
CA GLY A 292 12.74 -18.26 -16.46
C GLY A 292 13.90 -19.17 -16.88
N THR A 293 14.78 -19.52 -15.93
CA THR A 293 15.92 -20.44 -16.15
C THR A 293 15.70 -21.86 -15.59
N GLY A 294 14.55 -22.12 -14.97
CA GLY A 294 14.18 -23.43 -14.43
C GLY A 294 12.72 -23.78 -14.77
N VAL A 295 12.00 -24.47 -13.89
CA VAL A 295 10.63 -24.94 -14.15
C VAL A 295 9.69 -24.37 -13.09
N PHE A 296 8.67 -23.62 -13.52
CA PHE A 296 7.58 -23.06 -12.69
C PHE A 296 8.04 -22.31 -11.42
N HIS A 297 9.04 -21.43 -11.52
CA HIS A 297 9.45 -20.57 -10.40
C HIS A 297 8.37 -19.54 -10.08
N GLY A 298 7.71 -19.05 -11.13
CA GLY A 298 6.75 -17.96 -11.04
C GLY A 298 7.41 -16.59 -11.01
N ALA A 299 6.63 -15.56 -11.35
CA ALA A 299 7.06 -14.17 -11.33
C ALA A 299 5.88 -13.24 -11.02
N VAL A 300 6.19 -12.02 -10.58
CA VAL A 300 5.22 -10.91 -10.51
C VAL A 300 5.75 -9.75 -11.31
N TYR A 301 4.89 -9.17 -12.14
CA TYR A 301 5.20 -8.03 -12.98
C TYR A 301 4.49 -6.80 -12.43
N LEU A 302 5.26 -5.73 -12.22
CA LEU A 302 4.77 -4.44 -11.78
C LEU A 302 4.66 -3.49 -12.97
N PHE A 303 3.51 -2.86 -13.10
CA PHE A 303 3.24 -1.80 -14.05
C PHE A 303 2.86 -0.54 -13.28
N GLU A 304 3.33 0.60 -13.75
CA GLU A 304 2.96 1.91 -13.21
C GLU A 304 2.22 2.72 -14.25
N LYS A 305 1.27 3.51 -13.75
CA LYS A 305 0.49 4.40 -14.57
C LYS A 305 1.42 5.42 -15.24
N PRO A 306 1.38 5.55 -16.58
CA PRO A 306 2.19 6.54 -17.27
C PRO A 306 1.94 7.96 -16.76
N VAL A 307 2.97 8.82 -16.84
CA VAL A 307 2.91 10.25 -16.46
C VAL A 307 1.81 11.05 -17.17
N SER A 308 1.25 10.53 -18.26
CA SER A 308 0.06 11.10 -18.92
C SER A 308 -1.20 11.02 -18.07
N GLY A 309 -1.18 10.24 -16.98
CA GLY A 309 -2.31 10.00 -16.08
C GLY A 309 -3.33 9.02 -16.65
N VAL A 310 -3.01 8.30 -17.73
CA VAL A 310 -3.89 7.34 -18.41
C VAL A 310 -3.09 6.08 -18.74
N TRP A 311 -3.68 4.90 -18.55
CA TRP A 311 -3.10 3.61 -18.89
C TRP A 311 -3.06 3.40 -20.41
N VAL A 312 -2.18 4.11 -21.11
CA VAL A 312 -1.92 3.96 -22.56
C VAL A 312 -0.42 3.84 -22.77
N ASN A 313 0.01 2.79 -23.49
CA ASN A 313 1.43 2.44 -23.65
C ASN A 313 2.15 2.27 -22.29
N ALA A 314 1.43 1.73 -21.29
CA ALA A 314 2.04 1.41 -20.02
C ALA A 314 3.15 0.37 -20.22
N SER A 315 4.29 0.61 -19.57
CA SER A 315 5.44 -0.29 -19.59
C SER A 315 5.50 -1.10 -18.30
N GLU A 316 6.04 -2.31 -18.43
CA GLU A 316 6.52 -3.07 -17.29
C GLU A 316 7.65 -2.27 -16.62
N ASN A 317 7.47 -1.95 -15.35
CA ASN A 317 8.48 -1.24 -14.54
C ASN A 317 9.49 -2.22 -13.97
N GLN A 318 9.01 -3.35 -13.45
CA GLN A 318 9.83 -4.32 -12.75
C GLN A 318 9.23 -5.72 -12.84
N MET A 319 10.09 -6.71 -12.99
CA MET A 319 9.78 -8.11 -12.76
C MET A 319 10.40 -8.54 -11.43
N LEU A 320 9.58 -9.07 -10.53
CA LEU A 320 9.95 -9.61 -9.23
C LEU A 320 9.91 -11.15 -9.27
N LYS A 321 10.82 -11.75 -8.50
CA LYS A 321 10.92 -13.19 -8.29
C LYS A 321 11.10 -13.47 -6.80
N ALA A 322 10.82 -14.71 -6.40
CA ALA A 322 11.16 -15.19 -5.08
C ALA A 322 12.69 -15.11 -4.84
N ALA A 323 13.12 -14.79 -3.62
CA ALA A 323 14.54 -14.56 -3.32
C ALA A 323 15.39 -15.85 -3.30
N ASP A 324 14.75 -16.98 -3.04
CA ASP A 324 15.30 -18.34 -3.12
C ASP A 324 15.29 -18.89 -4.55
N GLU A 325 14.35 -18.44 -5.39
CA GLU A 325 14.13 -18.92 -6.76
C GLU A 325 13.98 -20.46 -6.82
N ASP A 326 13.33 -21.07 -5.84
CA ASP A 326 13.12 -22.52 -5.84
C ASP A 326 12.10 -22.95 -6.92
N GLN A 327 12.33 -24.15 -7.48
CA GLN A 327 11.52 -24.68 -8.58
C GLN A 327 10.17 -25.15 -8.07
N TYR A 328 9.14 -25.01 -8.90
CA TYR A 328 7.75 -25.39 -8.60
C TYR A 328 7.04 -24.55 -7.56
N ASP A 329 7.67 -23.52 -6.98
CA ASP A 329 7.08 -22.71 -5.91
C ASP A 329 5.82 -21.93 -6.30
N GLN A 330 5.63 -21.68 -7.60
CA GLN A 330 4.52 -20.92 -8.16
C GLN A 330 4.39 -19.50 -7.60
N PHE A 331 5.51 -18.78 -7.46
CA PHE A 331 5.51 -17.39 -7.02
C PHE A 331 4.61 -16.52 -7.93
N GLY A 332 3.76 -15.69 -7.32
CA GLY A 332 2.74 -14.94 -8.04
C GLY A 332 1.41 -15.67 -8.18
N LYS A 333 1.22 -16.81 -7.49
CA LYS A 333 -0.07 -17.51 -7.46
C LYS A 333 -1.18 -16.62 -6.89
N SER A 334 -0.87 -15.84 -5.87
CA SER A 334 -1.72 -14.78 -5.36
C SER A 334 -0.89 -13.52 -5.12
N VAL A 335 -1.48 -12.36 -5.37
CA VAL A 335 -0.84 -11.06 -5.14
C VAL A 335 -1.84 -10.14 -4.43
N SER A 336 -1.35 -9.39 -3.46
CA SER A 336 -2.09 -8.32 -2.81
C SER A 336 -1.19 -7.09 -2.76
N LEU A 337 -1.70 -5.96 -3.22
CA LEU A 337 -1.01 -4.68 -3.23
C LEU A 337 -1.82 -3.69 -2.40
N SER A 338 -1.20 -3.06 -1.41
CA SER A 338 -1.78 -1.91 -0.70
C SER A 338 -0.67 -0.92 -0.41
N HIS A 339 -0.87 0.32 -0.87
CA HIS A 339 0.12 1.39 -0.81
C HIS A 339 1.48 0.92 -1.39
N ASN A 340 2.56 1.01 -0.61
CA ASN A 340 3.91 0.64 -0.98
C ASN A 340 4.28 -0.82 -0.65
N PHE A 341 3.34 -1.62 -0.14
CA PHE A 341 3.55 -3.03 0.16
C PHE A 341 2.92 -3.94 -0.89
N LEU A 342 3.68 -4.96 -1.29
CA LEU A 342 3.23 -6.06 -2.12
C LEU A 342 3.47 -7.38 -1.36
N LEU A 343 2.42 -8.16 -1.18
CA LEU A 343 2.49 -9.53 -0.67
C LEU A 343 2.24 -10.50 -1.81
N VAL A 344 3.16 -11.45 -1.99
CA VAL A 344 3.11 -12.45 -3.05
C VAL A 344 3.09 -13.83 -2.44
N GLY A 345 2.09 -14.62 -2.81
CA GLY A 345 1.98 -16.03 -2.45
C GLY A 345 2.72 -16.95 -3.44
N ALA A 346 3.36 -17.98 -2.89
CA ALA A 346 3.99 -19.08 -3.61
C ALA A 346 3.51 -20.40 -3.00
N PHE A 347 2.42 -20.94 -3.56
CA PHE A 347 1.64 -22.02 -2.95
C PHE A 347 2.40 -23.34 -2.77
N GLN A 348 3.33 -23.63 -3.67
CA GLN A 348 4.06 -24.89 -3.77
C GLN A 348 5.49 -24.78 -3.22
N ALA A 349 5.83 -23.66 -2.56
CA ALA A 349 7.19 -23.45 -2.09
C ALA A 349 7.69 -24.52 -1.11
N ASP A 350 8.90 -25.01 -1.34
CA ASP A 350 9.53 -26.03 -0.52
C ASP A 350 10.29 -25.39 0.66
N TYR A 351 10.03 -25.82 1.90
CA TYR A 351 10.83 -25.36 3.05
C TYR A 351 11.59 -26.54 3.68
N SER A 352 12.91 -26.54 3.48
CA SER A 352 13.82 -27.54 4.06
C SER A 352 13.51 -28.97 3.60
N VAL A 353 13.03 -29.87 4.48
CA VAL A 353 12.69 -31.26 4.17
C VAL A 353 11.21 -31.48 3.87
N PHE A 354 10.41 -30.40 3.83
CA PHE A 354 8.97 -30.44 3.60
C PHE A 354 8.63 -29.87 2.22
N PHE A 355 8.27 -30.77 1.30
CA PHE A 355 7.79 -30.42 -0.03
C PHE A 355 6.41 -29.74 0.02
N ASP A 356 6.14 -28.77 -0.85
CA ASP A 356 4.87 -28.05 -1.02
C ASP A 356 4.36 -27.35 0.27
N SER A 357 5.29 -26.86 1.08
CA SER A 357 4.98 -26.15 2.34
C SER A 357 4.32 -24.80 2.08
N GLY A 358 4.58 -24.20 0.93
CA GLY A 358 4.15 -22.89 0.52
C GLY A 358 4.84 -21.75 1.29
N SER A 359 4.92 -20.58 0.69
CA SER A 359 5.59 -19.38 1.20
C SER A 359 4.80 -18.13 0.82
N ALA A 360 5.03 -17.02 1.53
CA ALA A 360 4.75 -15.70 0.98
C ALA A 360 5.92 -14.76 1.18
N TYR A 361 6.05 -13.86 0.22
CA TYR A 361 7.14 -12.91 0.10
C TYR A 361 6.54 -11.52 0.14
N LEU A 362 7.11 -10.67 0.98
CA LEU A 362 6.71 -9.29 1.07
C LEU A 362 7.80 -8.40 0.46
N PHE A 363 7.36 -7.49 -0.40
CA PHE A 363 8.16 -6.43 -0.98
C PHE A 363 7.62 -5.09 -0.49
N GLN A 364 8.54 -4.16 -0.23
CA GLN A 364 8.23 -2.79 0.14
C GLN A 364 8.98 -1.88 -0.82
N ALA A 365 8.28 -0.89 -1.37
CA ALA A 365 8.88 0.21 -2.12
C ALA A 365 9.02 1.45 -1.21
N PRO A 366 10.03 2.30 -1.45
CA PRO A 366 9.99 3.64 -0.89
C PRO A 366 8.82 4.43 -1.48
N ILE A 367 8.24 5.32 -0.69
CA ILE A 367 7.29 6.33 -1.14
C ILE A 367 8.09 7.49 -1.74
N THR A 368 7.83 7.80 -3.01
CA THR A 368 8.60 8.79 -3.76
C THR A 368 7.90 10.14 -3.82
N TRP A 369 8.66 11.20 -3.54
CA TRP A 369 8.19 12.56 -3.70
C TRP A 369 8.03 12.91 -5.18
N THR A 370 6.83 13.30 -5.58
CA THR A 370 6.51 13.73 -6.96
C THR A 370 6.38 15.25 -7.09
N GLY A 371 6.11 15.97 -5.99
CA GLY A 371 5.93 17.43 -5.99
C GLY A 371 4.83 17.94 -6.94
N SER A 372 3.87 17.08 -7.28
CA SER A 372 2.93 17.31 -8.40
C SER A 372 2.01 18.52 -8.23
N VAL A 373 1.74 18.95 -7.00
CA VAL A 373 0.79 20.03 -6.68
C VAL A 373 1.48 21.21 -5.99
N SER A 374 2.37 20.94 -5.04
CA SER A 374 3.04 21.96 -4.22
C SER A 374 4.34 21.42 -3.62
N SER A 375 5.04 22.25 -2.84
CA SER A 375 6.16 21.83 -2.01
C SER A 375 5.73 21.25 -0.65
N ASP A 376 4.46 21.32 -0.27
CA ASP A 376 4.02 20.94 1.08
C ASP A 376 4.07 19.42 1.31
N TRP A 377 4.96 18.96 2.20
CA TRP A 377 5.15 17.54 2.56
C TRP A 377 3.83 16.85 2.92
N HIS A 378 2.93 17.57 3.58
CA HIS A 378 1.66 17.05 4.09
C HIS A 378 0.54 17.00 3.04
N THR A 379 0.81 17.40 1.80
CA THR A 379 -0.13 17.25 0.69
C THR A 379 0.05 15.87 0.06
N ALA A 380 -0.92 14.98 0.28
CA ALA A 380 -0.87 13.59 -0.18
C ALA A 380 -0.67 13.44 -1.70
N ALA A 381 -1.22 14.35 -2.50
CA ALA A 381 -1.06 14.37 -3.96
C ALA A 381 0.37 14.69 -4.45
N ASN A 382 1.30 15.05 -3.57
CA ASN A 382 2.71 15.20 -3.88
C ASN A 382 3.50 13.89 -3.74
N TRP A 383 2.85 12.77 -3.44
CA TRP A 383 3.47 11.45 -3.28
C TRP A 383 2.90 10.46 -4.30
N ASP A 384 3.74 9.58 -4.83
CA ASP A 384 3.41 8.57 -5.87
C ASP A 384 2.26 7.62 -5.49
N PHE A 385 2.14 7.29 -4.20
CA PHE A 385 1.04 6.50 -3.63
C PHE A 385 -0.16 7.33 -3.15
N GLU A 386 -0.19 8.65 -3.44
CA GLU A 386 -1.22 9.59 -2.94
C GLU A 386 -1.40 9.54 -1.41
N SER A 387 -0.31 9.26 -0.68
CA SER A 387 -0.29 9.10 0.78
C SER A 387 0.91 9.82 1.39
N VAL A 388 0.67 10.59 2.45
CA VAL A 388 1.76 11.23 3.20
C VAL A 388 2.53 10.15 3.98
N PRO A 389 3.88 10.07 3.86
CA PRO A 389 4.69 9.11 4.59
C PRO A 389 4.50 9.22 6.11
N ASN A 390 4.54 8.08 6.77
CA ASN A 390 4.52 7.93 8.21
C ASN A 390 5.78 7.21 8.72
N ALA A 391 5.88 6.98 10.03
CA ALA A 391 7.07 6.41 10.66
C ALA A 391 7.44 4.97 10.23
N PHE A 392 6.64 4.32 9.38
CA PHE A 392 6.87 2.99 8.83
C PHE A 392 7.24 3.01 7.34
N ASP A 393 7.22 4.19 6.72
CA ASP A 393 7.45 4.34 5.29
C ASP A 393 8.88 4.80 5.02
N ASP A 394 9.55 4.09 4.14
CA ASP A 394 10.79 4.56 3.53
C ASP A 394 10.45 5.65 2.51
N VAL A 395 11.23 6.73 2.49
CA VAL A 395 10.97 7.87 1.63
C VAL A 395 12.12 8.07 0.66
N LEU A 396 11.79 8.29 -0.61
CA LEU A 396 12.72 8.76 -1.63
C LEU A 396 12.34 10.18 -2.07
N VAL A 397 13.31 11.09 -2.05
CA VAL A 397 13.18 12.42 -2.64
C VAL A 397 14.29 12.56 -3.69
N ASP A 398 13.88 12.63 -4.95
CA ASP A 398 14.78 12.88 -6.08
C ASP A 398 14.79 14.36 -6.51
N ASP A 399 15.67 14.71 -7.45
CA ASP A 399 15.86 16.06 -7.96
C ASP A 399 14.94 16.42 -9.16
N SER A 400 14.11 15.48 -9.62
CA SER A 400 13.32 15.63 -10.84
C SER A 400 12.12 16.59 -10.68
N PRO A 401 11.34 16.55 -9.58
CA PRO A 401 10.27 17.51 -9.34
C PRO A 401 10.77 18.95 -9.17
N SER A 402 10.05 19.90 -9.78
CA SER A 402 10.31 21.32 -9.59
C SER A 402 9.92 21.82 -8.19
N ASN A 403 8.87 21.25 -7.62
CA ASN A 403 8.46 21.55 -6.25
C ASN A 403 9.16 20.56 -5.33
N GLN A 404 10.30 20.95 -4.79
CA GLN A 404 11.02 20.15 -3.80
C GLN A 404 10.34 20.28 -2.43
N PRO A 405 10.38 19.24 -1.58
CA PRO A 405 9.58 19.17 -0.36
C PRO A 405 9.97 20.20 0.71
N GLU A 406 8.94 20.74 1.34
CA GLU A 406 8.97 21.66 2.48
C GLU A 406 8.12 21.10 3.62
N ILE A 407 8.68 21.06 4.82
CA ILE A 407 8.04 20.60 6.05
C ILE A 407 7.84 21.81 6.96
N ASN A 408 6.59 22.16 7.29
CA ASN A 408 6.27 23.28 8.20
C ASN A 408 5.61 22.83 9.53
N THR A 409 5.25 21.55 9.62
CA THR A 409 4.75 20.88 10.84
C THR A 409 5.43 19.52 10.98
N GLN A 410 5.12 18.74 12.02
CA GLN A 410 5.79 17.45 12.24
C GLN A 410 5.57 16.48 11.07
N ALA A 411 6.66 15.91 10.56
CA ALA A 411 6.69 14.82 9.58
C ALA A 411 7.52 13.65 10.13
N ASN A 412 7.20 12.43 9.69
CA ASN A 412 7.92 11.23 10.09
C ASN A 412 8.13 10.32 8.87
N CYS A 413 9.24 9.60 8.85
CA CYS A 413 9.53 8.49 7.95
C CYS A 413 10.35 7.42 8.69
N TYR A 414 10.47 6.22 8.12
CA TYR A 414 11.42 5.24 8.61
C TYR A 414 12.81 5.54 8.04
N ASP A 415 13.10 5.14 6.80
CA ASP A 415 14.30 5.58 6.08
C ASP A 415 14.01 6.83 5.23
N LEU A 416 15.03 7.67 5.01
CA LEU A 416 14.97 8.80 4.07
C LEU A 416 16.17 8.74 3.13
N GLN A 417 15.90 8.58 1.84
CA GLN A 417 16.87 8.79 0.77
C GLN A 417 16.65 10.16 0.12
N LEU A 418 17.69 10.99 0.11
CA LEU A 418 17.71 12.28 -0.59
C LEU A 418 18.81 12.31 -1.66
N ASP A 419 18.42 12.30 -2.93
CA ASP A 419 19.39 12.23 -4.04
C ASP A 419 20.27 13.48 -4.12
N THR A 420 21.43 13.35 -4.79
CA THR A 420 22.56 14.31 -4.71
C THR A 420 22.16 15.77 -4.97
N ASP A 421 21.24 16.01 -5.91
CA ASP A 421 20.81 17.35 -6.32
C ASP A 421 19.38 17.70 -5.82
N ALA A 422 18.77 16.80 -5.04
CA ALA A 422 17.47 17.02 -4.42
C ALA A 422 17.58 17.97 -3.23
N SER A 423 16.45 18.54 -2.81
CA SER A 423 16.41 19.43 -1.64
C SER A 423 15.21 19.13 -0.75
N LEU A 424 15.43 19.18 0.56
CA LEU A 424 14.37 19.06 1.56
C LEU A 424 14.56 20.19 2.57
N THR A 425 13.50 20.97 2.80
CA THR A 425 13.56 22.15 3.69
C THR A 425 12.57 22.03 4.84
N LEU A 426 13.05 22.23 6.06
CA LEU A 426 12.22 22.38 7.25
C LEU A 426 12.04 23.88 7.55
N LEU A 427 10.80 24.35 7.60
CA LEU A 427 10.44 25.76 7.76
C LEU A 427 9.78 26.00 9.12
N SER A 428 10.47 26.71 10.01
CA SER A 428 9.91 27.14 11.31
C SER A 428 9.85 28.66 11.40
N ASP A 429 8.67 29.18 11.75
CA ASP A 429 8.47 30.60 12.01
C ASP A 429 8.00 30.86 13.46
N VAL A 430 7.40 32.02 13.73
CA VAL A 430 6.87 32.38 15.06
C VAL A 430 5.63 31.54 15.44
N SER A 431 4.92 31.03 14.44
CA SER A 431 3.66 30.29 14.52
C SER A 431 3.77 28.80 14.16
N THR A 432 4.85 28.37 13.52
CA THR A 432 5.09 26.99 13.08
C THR A 432 6.33 26.40 13.74
N SER A 433 6.37 25.07 13.78
CA SER A 433 7.52 24.32 14.30
C SER A 433 7.66 23.06 13.47
N ALA A 434 8.52 23.15 12.46
CA ALA A 434 8.87 22.02 11.63
C ALA A 434 9.74 21.03 12.40
N SER A 435 9.44 19.76 12.24
CA SER A 435 10.30 18.68 12.73
C SER A 435 10.18 17.50 11.79
N LEU A 436 11.31 16.86 11.50
CA LEU A 436 11.37 15.60 10.76
C LEU A 436 11.93 14.53 11.68
N ILE A 437 11.20 13.44 11.85
CA ILE A 437 11.66 12.25 12.60
C ILE A 437 11.96 11.15 11.60
N ILE A 438 13.22 10.73 11.54
CA ILE A 438 13.69 9.61 10.73
C ILE A 438 13.93 8.45 11.71
N GLY A 439 13.11 7.41 11.63
CA GLY A 439 13.18 6.25 12.52
C GLY A 439 14.37 5.33 12.25
N GLY A 440 14.80 5.27 10.99
CA GLY A 440 15.89 4.44 10.50
C GLY A 440 17.08 5.28 10.01
N ILE A 441 17.44 5.13 8.75
CA ILE A 441 18.66 5.64 8.14
C ILE A 441 18.34 6.83 7.24
N TYR A 442 19.13 7.90 7.39
CA TYR A 442 19.27 8.92 6.35
C TYR A 442 20.36 8.50 5.37
N SER A 443 20.02 8.38 4.10
CA SER A 443 20.94 8.03 3.01
C SER A 443 20.86 9.07 1.90
N GLY A 444 21.96 9.27 1.17
CA GLY A 444 22.04 10.29 0.13
C GLY A 444 23.18 11.29 0.32
N ALA A 445 23.51 12.01 -0.75
CA ALA A 445 24.61 12.97 -0.77
C ALA A 445 24.16 14.42 -0.55
N ALA A 446 22.87 14.71 -0.79
CA ALA A 446 22.31 16.02 -0.49
C ALA A 446 22.23 16.26 1.02
N LYS A 447 22.13 17.53 1.39
CA LYS A 447 21.96 17.98 2.77
C LYS A 447 20.55 18.53 2.94
N VAL A 448 19.98 18.35 4.12
CA VAL A 448 18.70 18.93 4.49
C VAL A 448 18.93 20.37 4.97
N ALA A 449 18.02 21.27 4.60
CA ALA A 449 18.01 22.65 5.08
C ALA A 449 16.99 22.80 6.21
N TYR A 450 17.34 23.54 7.25
CA TYR A 450 16.42 24.00 8.28
C TYR A 450 16.48 25.52 8.37
N GLN A 451 15.34 26.16 8.18
CA GLN A 451 15.18 27.60 8.18
C GLN A 451 14.32 27.99 9.37
N ARG A 452 14.85 28.93 10.18
CA ARG A 452 14.13 29.46 11.33
C ARG A 452 14.08 30.96 11.31
N PHE A 453 12.88 31.53 11.29
CA PHE A 453 12.74 32.98 11.45
C PHE A 453 13.22 33.42 12.84
N MET A 454 14.06 34.45 12.88
CA MET A 454 14.54 35.08 14.11
C MET A 454 14.38 36.60 13.98
N GLU A 455 13.80 37.23 15.00
CA GLU A 455 13.74 38.69 15.05
C GLU A 455 15.14 39.31 15.20
N GLY A 456 15.42 40.34 14.41
CA GLY A 456 16.71 41.02 14.42
C GLY A 456 17.01 41.67 15.76
N ASN A 457 18.29 41.77 16.08
CA ASN A 457 18.78 42.38 17.31
C ASN A 457 18.41 41.68 18.64
N LEU A 458 17.75 40.52 18.61
CA LEU A 458 17.55 39.66 19.78
C LEU A 458 18.55 38.49 19.80
N TRP A 459 18.85 37.98 20.99
CA TRP A 459 19.64 36.77 21.18
C TRP A 459 18.72 35.56 21.18
N TYR A 460 19.09 34.51 20.46
CA TYR A 460 18.41 33.23 20.43
C TYR A 460 19.34 32.12 20.89
N PHE A 461 18.80 31.20 21.68
CA PHE A 461 19.43 29.91 21.91
C PHE A 461 19.01 28.95 20.81
N THR A 462 19.98 28.37 20.11
CA THR A 462 19.74 27.41 19.03
C THR A 462 20.76 26.29 19.09
N GLY A 463 20.39 25.09 18.67
CA GLY A 463 21.34 24.00 18.40
C GLY A 463 21.45 23.78 16.90
N SER A 464 22.49 23.06 16.46
CA SER A 464 22.46 22.45 15.13
C SER A 464 21.49 21.27 15.15
N PRO A 465 20.47 21.23 14.26
CA PRO A 465 19.67 20.03 14.08
C PRO A 465 20.43 18.91 13.33
N PHE A 466 21.61 19.22 12.79
CA PHE A 466 22.43 18.34 11.97
C PHE A 466 23.73 17.94 12.66
N GLU A 467 24.29 16.79 12.28
CA GLU A 467 25.51 16.24 12.88
C GLU A 467 26.80 16.84 12.32
N ASP A 468 26.74 17.47 11.14
CA ASP A 468 27.90 17.84 10.33
C ASP A 468 27.90 19.32 9.88
N THR A 469 27.06 20.18 10.47
CA THR A 469 27.03 21.60 10.10
C THR A 469 28.36 22.27 10.48
N GLU A 470 29.09 22.73 9.46
CA GLU A 470 30.33 23.46 9.66
C GLU A 470 30.06 24.91 10.11
N ILE A 471 30.82 25.39 11.10
CA ILE A 471 30.65 26.70 11.72
C ILE A 471 30.83 27.84 10.71
N ASN A 472 31.90 27.80 9.90
CA ASN A 472 32.18 28.80 8.87
C ASN A 472 31.08 28.86 7.79
N THR A 473 30.54 27.70 7.41
CA THR A 473 29.43 27.58 6.46
C THR A 473 28.15 28.18 7.04
N TYR A 474 27.83 27.90 8.32
CA TYR A 474 26.70 28.54 8.98
C TYR A 474 26.84 30.06 9.04
N ILE A 475 28.03 30.56 9.43
CA ILE A 475 28.33 31.99 9.51
C ILE A 475 28.19 32.67 8.14
N SER A 476 28.59 32.01 7.05
CA SER A 476 28.52 32.61 5.71
C SER A 476 27.11 32.69 5.14
N HIS A 477 26.21 31.77 5.53
CA HIS A 477 24.85 31.70 5.02
C HIS A 477 23.83 32.41 5.91
N THR A 478 24.13 32.60 7.20
CA THR A 478 23.23 33.27 8.14
C THR A 478 23.59 34.75 8.27
N ASN A 479 22.59 35.63 8.29
CA ASN A 479 22.75 37.08 8.47
C ASN A 479 23.08 37.48 9.93
N LEU A 480 24.09 36.83 10.50
CA LEU A 480 24.57 37.07 11.85
C LEU A 480 25.09 38.50 12.00
N LEU A 481 24.84 39.10 13.16
CA LEU A 481 25.37 40.42 13.49
C LEU A 481 26.90 40.37 13.55
N ASN A 482 27.58 41.29 12.87
CA ASN A 482 29.04 41.34 12.79
C ASN A 482 29.53 42.76 13.14
N ASP A 483 30.45 42.87 14.10
CA ASP A 483 31.05 44.14 14.52
C ASP A 483 32.32 44.55 13.73
N GLY A 484 32.58 43.85 12.62
CA GLY A 484 33.73 44.04 11.74
C GLY A 484 34.86 43.04 12.02
N THR A 485 34.79 42.25 13.08
CA THR A 485 35.76 41.18 13.37
C THR A 485 35.09 39.91 13.88
N ASN A 486 34.07 40.03 14.73
CA ASN A 486 33.39 38.88 15.33
C ASN A 486 31.92 38.83 14.92
N TYR A 487 31.45 37.61 14.65
CA TYR A 487 30.05 37.29 14.45
C TYR A 487 29.42 36.99 15.80
N LYS A 488 28.20 37.49 16.03
CA LYS A 488 27.45 37.27 17.28
C LYS A 488 26.89 35.85 17.36
N MET A 489 27.82 34.91 17.49
CA MET A 489 27.63 33.49 17.67
C MET A 489 28.70 32.95 18.63
N LYS A 490 28.30 32.14 19.61
CA LYS A 490 29.21 31.55 20.61
C LYS A 490 28.61 30.34 21.32
N ASP A 491 29.50 29.45 21.78
CA ASP A 491 29.16 28.27 22.59
C ASP A 491 28.91 28.61 24.06
N TYR A 492 28.00 27.87 24.69
CA TYR A 492 27.97 27.76 26.15
C TYR A 492 28.95 26.67 26.61
N ILE A 493 29.83 27.02 27.55
CA ILE A 493 30.83 26.12 28.14
C ILE A 493 30.33 25.66 29.51
N GLU A 494 29.72 24.48 29.54
CA GLU A 494 29.13 23.89 30.77
C GLU A 494 30.16 23.72 31.91
N SER A 495 31.39 23.33 31.59
CA SER A 495 32.42 23.06 32.60
C SER A 495 32.84 24.30 33.39
N THR A 496 32.60 25.49 32.82
CA THR A 496 32.96 26.78 33.41
C THR A 496 31.76 27.68 33.67
N ASP A 497 30.55 27.22 33.35
CA ASP A 497 29.32 28.02 33.37
C ASP A 497 29.51 29.41 32.74
N ALA A 498 30.07 29.42 31.52
CA ALA A 498 30.46 30.65 30.85
C ALA A 498 30.29 30.55 29.33
N TRP A 499 30.13 31.70 28.69
CA TRP A 499 30.09 31.79 27.23
C TRP A 499 31.50 31.84 26.64
N ALA A 500 31.75 31.05 25.59
CA ALA A 500 32.96 31.12 24.79
C ALA A 500 33.13 32.48 24.10
N PRO A 501 34.34 32.83 23.62
CA PRO A 501 34.53 33.95 22.71
C PRO A 501 33.65 33.82 21.46
N GLU A 502 33.24 34.96 20.92
CA GLU A 502 32.49 35.04 19.67
C GLU A 502 33.31 34.53 18.48
N TYR A 503 32.63 33.91 17.52
CA TYR A 503 33.27 33.33 16.35
C TYR A 503 33.72 34.38 15.33
N THR A 504 34.74 34.03 14.54
CA THR A 504 35.26 34.81 13.40
C THR A 504 35.10 34.04 12.08
N MET A 505 35.28 34.69 10.92
CA MET A 505 35.26 33.99 9.61
C MET A 505 36.27 32.84 9.49
N SER A 506 37.36 32.87 10.25
CA SER A 506 38.38 31.80 10.23
C SER A 506 38.14 30.72 11.27
N THR A 507 36.99 30.73 11.96
CA THR A 507 36.63 29.70 12.94
C THR A 507 36.27 28.43 12.19
N LEU A 508 37.01 27.35 12.45
CA LEU A 508 36.82 26.05 11.85
C LEU A 508 36.23 25.07 12.88
N GLY A 509 35.42 24.13 12.41
CA GLY A 509 34.84 23.07 13.24
C GLY A 509 33.42 22.74 12.86
N ILE A 510 32.91 21.66 13.44
CA ILE A 510 31.54 21.18 13.29
C ILE A 510 30.76 21.60 14.54
N MET A 511 29.56 22.15 14.35
CA MET A 511 28.62 22.41 15.44
C MET A 511 28.29 21.07 16.13
N GLN A 512 28.54 20.98 17.44
CA GLN A 512 28.23 19.76 18.18
C GLN A 512 26.72 19.56 18.26
N SER A 513 26.23 18.45 17.72
CA SER A 513 24.82 18.07 17.83
C SER A 513 24.40 18.00 19.30
N GLY A 514 23.21 18.53 19.60
CA GLY A 514 22.67 18.57 20.95
C GLY A 514 23.23 19.67 21.87
N LYS A 515 24.22 20.47 21.44
CA LYS A 515 24.71 21.63 22.19
C LYS A 515 24.03 22.93 21.77
N GLY A 516 23.74 23.79 22.74
CA GLY A 516 23.18 25.11 22.54
C GLY A 516 24.23 26.17 22.24
N PHE A 517 23.98 26.96 21.21
CA PHE A 517 24.71 28.15 20.78
C PHE A 517 23.81 29.38 21.01
N ALA A 518 24.42 30.51 21.40
CA ALA A 518 23.74 31.79 21.37
C ALA A 518 24.05 32.49 20.05
N VAL A 519 23.02 32.89 19.30
CA VAL A 519 23.12 33.60 18.02
C VAL A 519 22.31 34.89 18.00
N LYS A 520 22.70 35.86 17.17
CA LYS A 520 22.01 37.14 17.00
C LYS A 520 22.14 37.64 15.55
N LEU A 521 21.02 38.04 14.94
CA LEU A 521 20.97 38.54 13.55
C LEU A 521 21.05 40.08 13.45
N ASN A 522 21.55 40.60 12.33
CA ASN A 522 21.57 42.05 12.03
C ASN A 522 20.16 42.65 11.90
N SER A 523 19.27 41.92 11.25
CA SER A 523 17.86 42.27 10.98
C SER A 523 17.00 41.02 11.14
N SER A 524 15.68 41.19 11.24
CA SER A 524 14.76 40.04 11.28
C SER A 524 14.86 39.29 9.96
N ASP A 525 15.21 38.02 10.03
CA ASP A 525 15.57 37.20 8.87
C ASP A 525 15.53 35.71 9.25
N GLU A 526 15.70 34.84 8.26
CA GLU A 526 15.84 33.40 8.47
C GLU A 526 17.28 33.03 8.84
N ALA A 527 17.44 32.20 9.87
CA ALA A 527 18.67 31.50 10.15
C ALA A 527 18.70 30.17 9.40
N TYR A 528 19.77 29.91 8.66
CA TYR A 528 19.91 28.75 7.77
C TYR A 528 20.88 27.74 8.35
N PHE A 529 20.37 26.54 8.63
CA PHE A 529 21.17 25.38 8.97
C PHE A 529 21.13 24.44 7.77
N ILE A 530 22.28 23.87 7.39
CA ILE A 530 22.35 22.88 6.32
C ILE A 530 23.26 21.75 6.80
N GLY A 531 22.81 20.51 6.65
CA GLY A 531 23.57 19.36 7.11
C GLY A 531 22.87 18.03 6.92
N THR A 532 23.54 16.99 7.39
CA THR A 532 23.08 15.62 7.51
C THR A 532 22.18 15.52 8.75
N PRO A 533 20.89 15.14 8.61
CA PRO A 533 19.97 14.91 9.72
C PRO A 533 20.55 13.98 10.78
N ASN A 534 20.33 14.32 12.04
CA ASN A 534 20.63 13.41 13.13
C ASN A 534 19.50 12.37 13.26
N THR A 535 19.81 11.08 13.04
CA THR A 535 18.84 9.97 13.18
C THR A 535 18.85 9.34 14.58
N SER A 536 19.80 9.72 15.44
CA SER A 536 19.79 9.32 16.85
C SER A 536 18.82 10.20 17.65
N THR A 537 18.13 9.61 18.64
CA THR A 537 17.23 10.37 19.51
C THR A 537 18.02 11.36 20.38
N VAL A 538 18.12 12.62 19.94
CA VAL A 538 18.73 13.69 20.73
C VAL A 538 17.64 14.43 21.51
N ASN A 539 17.29 13.93 22.69
CA ASN A 539 16.49 14.69 23.64
C ASN A 539 17.37 15.78 24.28
N VAL A 540 17.43 16.97 23.68
CA VAL A 540 18.08 18.12 24.32
C VAL A 540 17.10 18.72 25.32
N SER A 541 17.27 18.38 26.60
CA SER A 541 16.64 19.13 27.67
C SER A 541 17.34 20.48 27.78
N LEU A 542 16.74 21.54 27.21
CA LEU A 542 17.17 22.91 27.47
C LEU A 542 16.74 23.29 28.89
N THR A 543 17.59 23.07 29.89
CA THR A 543 17.40 23.65 31.22
C THR A 543 17.69 25.14 31.17
N ARG A 544 16.64 25.96 31.38
CA ARG A 544 16.75 27.41 31.55
C ARG A 544 17.47 27.71 32.87
N ASP A 545 18.70 28.21 32.82
CA ASP A 545 19.23 28.96 33.97
C ASP A 545 18.63 30.38 33.95
N GLY A 546 18.15 30.81 35.11
CA GLY A 546 17.49 32.08 35.28
C GLY A 546 18.47 33.24 35.19
N MET A 547 18.56 33.86 34.02
CA MET A 547 18.51 35.32 33.80
C MET A 547 18.84 35.61 32.32
N GLY A 548 17.81 35.87 31.52
CA GLY A 548 17.91 36.33 30.13
C GLY A 548 17.46 35.29 29.13
#